data_AF-A0A1H7N4C4-F1
#
_entry.id   AF-A0A1H7N4C4-F1
#
_cell.length_a   1.000
_cell.length_b   1.000
_cell.length_c   1.000
_cell.angle_alpha   90.00
_cell.angle_beta   90.00
_cell.angle_gamma   90.00
#
_symmetry.space_group_name_H-M   'P 1'
#
loop_
_entity.id
_entity.type
_entity.pdbx_description
1 polymer ?
#
loop_
_entity_poly.entity_id
_entity_poly.type
_entity_poly.pdbx_seq_one_letter_code
_entity_poly.pdbx_strand_id
1 'polypeptide(L)'
;MIYLAPGRLPSCTTRADQTGRAGATVHAEAVRAARETLPPKKASFLNRLLGRHSAKHNTSTGSPVQAAAVGISQPKPSAFSFPKERLDELGRRFGHTGLLRWVRSKQSAPDFTRVLDAARALSRCDPDDAYRPARQLQETLKGYLTPKRLDRWEALVDKNNRAAKAADMKQVAVLEMRQAVDELLVNRFSPNPRAYPNDPVAQRVATERQAAILARHGATSTAEAGTSDVVLIKTPQKQVAYAFKPMKGESPQNFAPPGGAAMREKMCSVLNDEVLNTTGLDFGFPKVQLGTHEGEFGALIEGINGRTMDAHALAINAAPSEAGLHEVNRTRKLWTTQVTRIQARELQKVMLANLAMGNVDVKWGNMLVDLHGNCRPIDGGSAFPTRCALARISYQGMAPDKLCDGPIMGSLPAGDEPMDPALRTQFLAINTKALASTLLARRRELLDQQPPDLLINGEAPDRERMLDEDAVLAGIASLELTQRILRETPDCSMRTLAQRYITGLQAAVPTSDVEAYQRMDETHSFNTMSKQKLFMASFDREVAGEMANPARRSVARSA
;
A
#
# COMPACT_ATOMS: atom_id res chain seq x y z
N MET A 1 23.85 -20.22 -27.77
CA MET A 1 25.14 -19.52 -27.66
C MET A 1 25.44 -18.84 -29.00
N ILE A 2 25.22 -17.52 -29.07
CA ILE A 2 25.81 -16.62 -30.07
C ILE A 2 26.09 -15.33 -29.29
N TYR A 3 27.37 -15.01 -29.13
CA TYR A 3 27.89 -13.77 -28.54
C TYR A 3 27.84 -12.68 -29.61
N LEU A 4 27.37 -11.47 -29.26
CA LEU A 4 27.69 -10.25 -30.00
C LEU A 4 28.18 -9.20 -29.00
N ALA A 5 29.39 -8.71 -29.26
CA ALA A 5 30.14 -7.74 -28.50
C ALA A 5 29.59 -6.30 -28.64
N PRO A 6 29.89 -5.38 -27.71
CA PRO A 6 29.37 -4.02 -27.73
C PRO A 6 30.19 -3.12 -28.66
N GLY A 7 29.54 -2.60 -29.71
CA GLY A 7 30.07 -1.52 -30.54
C GLY A 7 29.78 -0.15 -29.93
N ARG A 8 30.83 0.68 -29.78
CA ARG A 8 30.72 2.10 -29.44
C ARG A 8 30.05 2.87 -30.58
N LEU A 9 29.10 3.76 -30.25
CA LEU A 9 28.65 4.82 -31.15
C LEU A 9 29.03 6.19 -30.58
N PRO A 10 29.38 7.16 -31.45
CA PRO A 10 29.94 8.45 -31.05
C PRO A 10 28.87 9.42 -30.55
N SER A 11 29.28 10.26 -29.60
CA SER A 11 28.53 11.39 -29.08
C SER A 11 28.23 12.42 -30.17
N CYS A 12 26.95 12.66 -30.45
CA CYS A 12 26.50 13.87 -31.14
C CYS A 12 25.70 14.71 -30.15
N THR A 13 26.30 15.83 -29.75
CA THR A 13 25.65 16.94 -29.04
C THR A 13 24.88 17.78 -30.04
N THR A 14 23.55 17.77 -29.94
CA THR A 14 22.70 18.81 -30.55
C THR A 14 21.70 19.31 -29.52
N ARG A 15 21.84 20.60 -29.18
CA ARG A 15 20.80 21.43 -28.57
C ARG A 15 19.54 21.36 -29.43
N ALA A 16 18.38 21.09 -28.83
CA ALA A 16 17.09 21.27 -29.49
C ALA A 16 16.04 21.76 -28.49
N ASP A 17 15.39 22.85 -28.90
CA ASP A 17 14.21 23.46 -28.29
C ASP A 17 12.97 22.55 -28.36
N GLN A 18 12.00 22.92 -27.54
CA GLN A 18 10.70 22.31 -27.33
C GLN A 18 9.88 22.12 -28.63
N THR A 19 9.33 20.91 -28.84
CA THR A 19 7.94 20.64 -29.28
C THR A 19 7.70 19.13 -29.42
N GLY A 20 6.63 18.62 -28.81
CA GLY A 20 6.28 17.18 -28.73
C GLY A 20 5.83 16.51 -30.04
N ARG A 21 6.39 16.89 -31.20
CA ARG A 21 6.09 16.28 -32.50
C ARG A 21 7.08 15.19 -32.93
N ALA A 22 8.25 15.07 -32.29
CA ALA A 22 9.29 14.13 -32.72
C ALA A 22 8.96 12.65 -32.48
N GLY A 23 8.16 12.32 -31.46
CA GLY A 23 7.85 10.93 -31.10
C GLY A 23 7.02 10.17 -32.15
N ALA A 24 6.15 10.86 -32.88
CA ALA A 24 5.29 10.24 -33.89
C ALA A 24 6.05 9.92 -35.20
N THR A 25 7.02 10.77 -35.57
CA THR A 25 7.82 10.60 -36.79
C THR A 25 8.82 9.44 -36.65
N VAL A 26 9.46 9.32 -35.49
CA VAL A 26 10.41 8.22 -35.21
C VAL A 26 9.73 6.86 -35.23
N HIS A 27 8.48 6.76 -34.74
CA HIS A 27 7.73 5.51 -34.78
C HIS A 27 7.27 5.15 -36.21
N ALA A 28 6.86 6.14 -37.00
CA ALA A 28 6.45 5.92 -38.40
C ALA A 28 7.63 5.46 -39.28
N GLU A 29 8.82 6.03 -39.08
CA GLU A 29 10.03 5.64 -39.82
C GLU A 29 10.55 4.26 -39.41
N ALA A 30 10.50 3.90 -38.12
CA ALA A 30 10.85 2.56 -37.64
C ALA A 30 9.92 1.48 -38.19
N VAL A 31 8.60 1.77 -38.28
CA VAL A 31 7.61 0.85 -38.87
C VAL A 31 7.81 0.73 -40.40
N ARG A 32 8.22 1.81 -41.08
CA ARG A 32 8.55 1.77 -42.51
C ARG A 32 9.81 0.94 -42.78
N ALA A 33 10.88 1.17 -42.02
CA ALA A 33 12.13 0.41 -42.14
C ALA A 33 11.94 -1.09 -41.83
N ALA A 34 11.08 -1.43 -40.86
CA ALA A 34 10.73 -2.82 -40.57
C ALA A 34 9.91 -3.48 -41.69
N ARG A 35 9.09 -2.71 -42.43
CA ARG A 35 8.34 -3.23 -43.59
C ARG A 35 9.24 -3.55 -44.78
N GLU A 36 10.28 -2.75 -45.00
CA GLU A 36 11.19 -2.88 -46.14
C GLU A 36 12.24 -4.00 -45.95
N THR A 37 12.51 -4.40 -44.70
CA THR A 37 13.56 -5.38 -44.37
C THR A 37 13.04 -6.78 -44.03
N LEU A 38 11.72 -6.95 -43.86
CA LEU A 38 11.14 -8.25 -43.47
C LEU A 38 10.76 -9.13 -44.68
N PRO A 39 10.97 -10.46 -44.59
CA PRO A 39 10.48 -11.40 -45.61
C PRO A 39 8.96 -11.32 -45.79
N PRO A 40 8.41 -11.57 -47.01
CA PRO A 40 6.99 -11.32 -47.34
C PRO A 40 5.98 -11.95 -46.38
N LYS A 41 6.27 -13.16 -45.85
CA LYS A 41 5.40 -13.84 -44.88
C LYS A 41 5.31 -13.12 -43.53
N LYS A 42 6.39 -12.47 -43.08
CA LYS A 42 6.45 -11.71 -41.81
C LYS A 42 5.86 -10.31 -41.93
N ALA A 43 5.98 -9.67 -43.10
CA ALA A 43 5.31 -8.41 -43.39
C ALA A 43 3.76 -8.54 -43.34
N SER A 44 3.21 -9.68 -43.80
CA SER A 44 1.76 -9.96 -43.71
C SER A 44 1.25 -10.12 -42.27
N PHE A 45 2.12 -10.56 -41.36
CA PHE A 45 1.80 -10.71 -39.93
C PHE A 45 1.83 -9.35 -39.23
N LEU A 46 2.83 -8.51 -39.54
CA LEU A 46 2.94 -7.14 -39.04
C LEU A 46 1.74 -6.28 -39.47
N ASN A 47 1.28 -6.42 -40.71
CA ASN A 47 0.10 -5.71 -41.22
C ASN A 47 -1.21 -6.18 -40.56
N ARG A 48 -1.31 -7.46 -40.17
CA ARG A 48 -2.45 -7.97 -39.38
C ARG A 48 -2.44 -7.48 -37.93
N LEU A 49 -1.26 -7.24 -37.36
CA LEU A 49 -1.10 -6.69 -36.02
C LEU A 49 -1.48 -5.20 -35.97
N LEU A 50 -1.02 -4.42 -36.97
CA LEU A 50 -1.24 -2.97 -37.03
C LEU A 50 -2.63 -2.60 -37.58
N GLY A 51 -3.22 -3.42 -38.45
CA GLY A 51 -4.57 -3.20 -39.00
C GLY A 51 -5.70 -3.35 -37.98
N ARG A 52 -5.44 -3.88 -36.79
CA ARG A 52 -6.44 -3.99 -35.70
C ARG A 52 -6.61 -2.71 -34.86
N HIS A 53 -5.75 -1.70 -35.05
CA HIS A 53 -5.78 -0.46 -34.28
C HIS A 53 -6.13 0.81 -35.06
N SER A 54 -6.47 0.70 -36.35
CA SER A 54 -6.85 1.87 -37.16
C SER A 54 -8.26 1.73 -37.71
N ALA A 55 -9.25 2.01 -36.85
CA ALA A 55 -10.61 2.32 -37.28
C ALA A 55 -11.26 3.23 -36.24
N LYS A 56 -11.05 4.54 -36.41
CA LYS A 56 -11.97 5.67 -36.11
C LYS A 56 -11.17 6.96 -35.95
N HIS A 57 -10.98 7.68 -37.05
CA HIS A 57 -10.83 9.13 -36.99
C HIS A 57 -11.76 9.74 -38.04
N ASN A 58 -12.90 10.26 -37.56
CA ASN A 58 -13.73 11.18 -38.31
C ASN A 58 -13.07 12.56 -38.26
N THR A 59 -12.77 13.12 -39.43
CA THR A 59 -12.42 14.53 -39.59
C THR A 59 -13.69 15.33 -39.79
N SER A 60 -14.06 16.21 -38.86
CA SER A 60 -14.96 17.33 -39.16
C SER A 60 -14.34 18.63 -38.67
N THR A 61 -14.12 19.54 -39.62
CA THR A 61 -13.73 20.93 -39.45
C THR A 61 -14.97 21.78 -39.19
N GLY A 62 -14.97 22.60 -38.13
CA GLY A 62 -16.04 23.58 -37.86
C GLY A 62 -15.78 24.40 -36.59
N SER A 63 -15.86 25.72 -36.73
CA SER A 63 -15.51 26.81 -35.81
C SER A 63 -16.44 26.97 -34.56
N PRO A 64 -16.17 27.92 -33.63
CA PRO A 64 -16.36 27.71 -32.19
C PRO A 64 -17.62 28.35 -31.57
N VAL A 65 -17.79 28.01 -30.28
CA VAL A 65 -18.62 28.61 -29.22
C VAL A 65 -20.09 28.14 -29.16
N GLN A 66 -20.36 27.19 -28.27
CA GLN A 66 -21.40 27.34 -27.23
C GLN A 66 -21.24 26.25 -26.15
N ALA A 67 -21.31 26.69 -24.90
CA ALA A 67 -21.24 25.86 -23.72
C ALA A 67 -22.47 24.93 -23.66
N ALA A 68 -22.22 23.61 -23.64
CA ALA A 68 -23.23 22.61 -23.36
C ALA A 68 -22.68 21.62 -22.33
N ALA A 69 -23.48 21.40 -21.28
CA ALA A 69 -23.23 20.46 -20.21
C ALA A 69 -22.80 19.10 -20.75
N VAL A 70 -21.57 18.69 -20.42
CA VAL A 70 -21.04 17.37 -20.78
C VAL A 70 -21.69 16.34 -19.87
N GLY A 71 -22.81 15.79 -20.33
CA GLY A 71 -23.25 14.47 -19.89
C GLY A 71 -22.20 13.46 -20.32
N ILE A 72 -21.27 13.13 -19.43
CA ILE A 72 -20.33 12.03 -19.61
C ILE A 72 -21.20 10.76 -19.67
N SER A 73 -21.51 10.29 -20.88
CA SER A 73 -22.06 8.95 -21.05
C SER A 73 -20.97 7.98 -20.61
N GLN A 74 -21.06 7.51 -19.37
CA GLN A 74 -20.14 6.50 -18.87
C GLN A 74 -20.14 5.33 -19.86
N PRO A 75 -18.97 4.86 -20.34
CA PRO A 75 -18.93 3.59 -21.03
C PRO A 75 -19.54 2.58 -20.08
N LYS A 76 -20.64 1.94 -20.48
CA LYS A 76 -21.22 0.82 -19.70
C LYS A 76 -20.04 -0.12 -19.43
N PRO A 77 -19.62 -0.31 -18.16
CA PRO A 77 -18.58 -1.27 -17.87
C PRO A 77 -19.07 -2.58 -18.51
N SER A 78 -18.26 -3.14 -19.41
CA SER A 78 -18.60 -4.40 -20.07
C SER A 78 -19.07 -5.32 -18.96
N ALA A 79 -20.33 -5.75 -19.02
CA ALA A 79 -20.92 -6.56 -17.98
C ALA A 79 -19.90 -7.66 -17.68
N PHE A 80 -19.31 -7.61 -16.49
CA PHE A 80 -18.43 -8.66 -15.99
C PHE A 80 -19.37 -9.84 -15.81
N SER A 81 -19.63 -10.55 -16.91
CA SER A 81 -20.27 -11.83 -16.87
C SER A 81 -19.35 -12.63 -15.96
N PHE A 82 -19.87 -12.94 -14.77
CA PHE A 82 -19.55 -14.16 -14.06
C PHE A 82 -19.09 -15.18 -15.10
N PRO A 83 -17.96 -15.89 -14.95
CA PRO A 83 -17.60 -16.86 -15.96
C PRO A 83 -18.57 -18.02 -15.78
N LYS A 84 -19.79 -17.82 -16.29
CA LYS A 84 -20.83 -18.80 -16.52
C LYS A 84 -20.17 -19.89 -17.33
N GLU A 85 -19.31 -19.52 -18.26
CA GLU A 85 -18.39 -20.41 -18.96
C GLU A 85 -17.51 -21.26 -18.05
N ARG A 86 -16.96 -20.74 -16.93
CA ARG A 86 -16.10 -21.47 -15.99
C ARG A 86 -16.90 -22.31 -14.98
N LEU A 87 -18.07 -21.86 -14.51
CA LEU A 87 -19.00 -22.73 -13.76
C LEU A 87 -19.64 -23.81 -14.66
N ASP A 88 -19.95 -23.47 -15.91
CA ASP A 88 -20.43 -24.39 -16.93
C ASP A 88 -19.28 -25.28 -17.44
N GLU A 89 -18.03 -24.82 -17.41
CA GLU A 89 -16.84 -25.63 -17.69
C GLU A 89 -16.55 -26.58 -16.54
N LEU A 90 -16.57 -26.13 -15.29
CA LEU A 90 -16.54 -27.01 -14.12
C LEU A 90 -17.72 -27.99 -14.19
N GLY A 91 -18.92 -27.49 -14.52
CA GLY A 91 -20.12 -28.31 -14.74
C GLY A 91 -19.98 -29.30 -15.90
N ARG A 92 -19.25 -28.97 -16.98
CA ARG A 92 -18.99 -29.85 -18.13
C ARG A 92 -17.86 -30.84 -17.85
N ARG A 93 -16.72 -30.39 -17.31
CA ARG A 93 -15.57 -31.19 -16.85
C ARG A 93 -16.01 -32.25 -15.85
N PHE A 94 -16.87 -31.90 -14.90
CA PHE A 94 -17.38 -32.81 -13.87
C PHE A 94 -18.75 -33.41 -14.22
N GLY A 95 -19.37 -32.97 -15.31
CA GLY A 95 -20.65 -33.47 -15.82
C GLY A 95 -20.55 -34.88 -16.41
N HIS A 96 -19.43 -35.18 -17.06
CA HIS A 96 -19.19 -36.47 -17.69
C HIS A 96 -18.62 -37.54 -16.74
N THR A 97 -18.12 -37.17 -15.55
CA THR A 97 -17.46 -38.10 -14.62
C THR A 97 -18.39 -38.82 -13.64
N GLY A 98 -19.70 -38.80 -13.88
CA GLY A 98 -20.67 -39.35 -12.93
C GLY A 98 -20.78 -38.53 -11.64
N LEU A 99 -20.02 -37.43 -11.49
CA LEU A 99 -20.04 -36.58 -10.32
C LEU A 99 -21.35 -35.81 -10.20
N LEU A 100 -21.81 -35.15 -11.27
CA LEU A 100 -23.11 -34.48 -11.28
C LEU A 100 -24.28 -35.49 -11.24
N ARG A 101 -24.10 -36.69 -11.81
CA ARG A 101 -25.09 -37.78 -11.70
C ARG A 101 -25.18 -38.31 -10.27
N TRP A 102 -24.06 -38.43 -9.55
CA TRP A 102 -23.98 -38.85 -8.15
C TRP A 102 -24.42 -37.77 -7.16
N VAL A 103 -24.02 -36.51 -7.40
CA VAL A 103 -24.54 -35.34 -6.69
C VAL A 103 -26.05 -35.28 -6.85
N ARG A 104 -26.61 -35.58 -8.02
CA ARG A 104 -28.07 -35.69 -8.21
C ARG A 104 -28.70 -36.96 -7.64
N SER A 105 -27.95 -38.05 -7.41
CA SER A 105 -28.53 -39.37 -7.11
C SER A 105 -28.41 -39.83 -5.65
N LYS A 106 -27.77 -39.10 -4.73
CA LYS A 106 -27.75 -39.41 -3.28
C LYS A 106 -27.83 -38.15 -2.40
N GLN A 107 -28.26 -38.31 -1.15
CA GLN A 107 -28.52 -37.33 -0.07
C GLN A 107 -27.58 -36.10 0.07
N SER A 108 -26.44 -36.04 -0.61
CA SER A 108 -25.57 -34.87 -0.74
C SER A 108 -26.00 -33.84 -1.81
N ALA A 109 -27.03 -34.15 -2.61
CA ALA A 109 -27.60 -33.26 -3.65
C ALA A 109 -28.08 -31.89 -3.16
N PRO A 110 -28.83 -31.80 -2.04
CA PRO A 110 -29.50 -30.55 -1.68
C PRO A 110 -28.48 -29.47 -1.29
N ASP A 111 -27.46 -29.83 -0.51
CA ASP A 111 -26.49 -28.86 -0.01
C ASP A 111 -25.61 -28.28 -1.13
N PHE A 112 -25.21 -29.09 -2.10
CA PHE A 112 -24.44 -28.57 -3.24
C PHE A 112 -25.31 -27.75 -4.19
N THR A 113 -26.59 -28.12 -4.35
CA THR A 113 -27.55 -27.33 -5.12
C THR A 113 -27.70 -25.92 -4.52
N ARG A 114 -27.72 -25.80 -3.18
CA ARG A 114 -27.70 -24.49 -2.50
C ARG A 114 -26.46 -23.66 -2.85
N VAL A 115 -25.27 -24.28 -2.95
CA VAL A 115 -24.04 -23.57 -3.38
C VAL A 115 -24.20 -23.04 -4.81
N LEU A 116 -24.70 -23.86 -5.73
CA LEU A 116 -24.92 -23.45 -7.12
C LEU A 116 -25.98 -22.34 -7.24
N ASP A 117 -27.06 -22.42 -6.47
CA ASP A 117 -28.11 -21.41 -6.48
C ASP A 117 -27.63 -20.08 -5.87
N ALA A 118 -26.84 -20.13 -4.79
CA ALA A 118 -26.21 -18.94 -4.23
C ALA A 118 -25.20 -18.30 -5.22
N ALA A 119 -24.43 -19.10 -5.95
CA ALA A 119 -23.52 -18.60 -6.98
C ALA A 119 -24.26 -17.94 -8.15
N ARG A 120 -25.39 -18.53 -8.59
CA ARG A 120 -26.27 -17.93 -9.60
C ARG A 120 -26.91 -16.65 -9.13
N ALA A 121 -27.37 -16.59 -7.87
CA ALA A 121 -27.93 -15.37 -7.29
C ALA A 121 -26.89 -14.24 -7.34
N LEU A 122 -25.67 -14.49 -6.86
CA LEU A 122 -24.56 -13.54 -6.93
C LEU A 122 -24.24 -13.09 -8.37
N SER A 123 -24.29 -14.01 -9.35
CA SER A 123 -24.03 -13.68 -10.75
C SER A 123 -25.03 -12.70 -11.38
N ARG A 124 -26.25 -12.62 -10.82
CA ARG A 124 -27.36 -11.79 -11.33
C ARG A 124 -27.52 -10.47 -10.60
N CYS A 125 -26.90 -10.31 -9.43
CA CYS A 125 -26.97 -9.07 -8.67
C CYS A 125 -26.19 -7.96 -9.36
N ASP A 126 -26.59 -6.71 -9.10
CA ASP A 126 -25.77 -5.54 -9.39
C ASP A 126 -24.47 -5.60 -8.55
N PRO A 127 -23.33 -5.07 -9.02
CA PRO A 127 -22.13 -4.94 -8.19
C PRO A 127 -22.37 -4.29 -6.83
N ASP A 128 -23.22 -3.27 -6.74
CA ASP A 128 -23.48 -2.53 -5.51
C ASP A 128 -24.29 -3.36 -4.48
N ASP A 129 -25.11 -4.30 -4.95
CA ASP A 129 -25.93 -5.19 -4.12
C ASP A 129 -25.28 -6.58 -3.89
N ALA A 130 -24.08 -6.80 -4.41
CA ALA A 130 -23.47 -8.13 -4.49
C ALA A 130 -23.01 -8.68 -3.14
N TYR A 131 -22.82 -7.84 -2.11
CA TYR A 131 -22.18 -8.25 -0.86
C TYR A 131 -23.00 -9.30 -0.09
N ARG A 132 -24.32 -9.10 0.05
CA ARG A 132 -25.17 -10.05 0.78
C ARG A 132 -25.22 -11.43 0.08
N PRO A 133 -25.47 -11.52 -1.25
CA PRO A 133 -25.36 -12.78 -1.99
C PRO A 133 -23.97 -13.42 -1.90
N ALA A 134 -22.91 -12.61 -1.91
CA ALA A 134 -21.53 -13.07 -1.75
C ALA A 134 -21.29 -13.75 -0.41
N ARG A 135 -21.71 -13.10 0.69
CA ARG A 135 -21.64 -13.65 2.04
C ARG A 135 -22.47 -14.93 2.16
N GLN A 136 -23.68 -14.94 1.60
CA GLN A 136 -24.53 -16.14 1.60
C GLN A 136 -23.87 -17.30 0.86
N LEU A 137 -23.21 -17.05 -0.28
CA LEU A 137 -22.46 -18.07 -1.00
C LEU A 137 -21.31 -18.62 -0.15
N GLN A 138 -20.56 -17.78 0.55
CA GLN A 138 -19.49 -18.22 1.46
C GLN A 138 -20.02 -19.05 2.63
N GLU A 139 -21.10 -18.61 3.28
CA GLU A 139 -21.72 -19.33 4.40
C GLU A 139 -22.23 -20.69 3.93
N THR A 140 -22.86 -20.73 2.74
CA THR A 140 -23.34 -21.98 2.13
C THR A 140 -22.19 -22.91 1.78
N LEU A 141 -21.10 -22.38 1.22
CA LEU A 141 -19.90 -23.15 0.91
C LEU A 141 -19.22 -23.68 2.18
N LYS A 142 -19.12 -22.87 3.24
CA LYS A 142 -18.58 -23.30 4.54
C LYS A 142 -19.43 -24.39 5.19
N GLY A 143 -20.76 -24.26 5.14
CA GLY A 143 -21.69 -25.30 5.59
C GLY A 143 -21.59 -26.58 4.77
N TYR A 144 -21.29 -26.47 3.48
CA TYR A 144 -21.03 -27.62 2.62
C TYR A 144 -19.71 -28.33 2.96
N LEU A 145 -18.66 -27.58 3.34
CA LEU A 145 -17.29 -28.05 3.61
C LEU A 145 -17.01 -28.29 5.09
N THR A 146 -17.77 -29.17 5.73
CA THR A 146 -17.54 -29.52 7.15
C THR A 146 -16.24 -30.32 7.34
N PRO A 147 -15.55 -30.21 8.50
CA PRO A 147 -14.37 -31.04 8.81
C PRO A 147 -14.66 -32.53 8.63
N LYS A 148 -15.79 -33.02 9.15
CA LYS A 148 -16.23 -34.41 8.95
C LYS A 148 -16.37 -34.83 7.48
N ARG A 149 -16.75 -33.91 6.58
CA ARG A 149 -16.76 -34.18 5.14
C ARG A 149 -15.35 -34.21 4.57
N LEU A 150 -14.48 -33.28 4.97
CA LEU A 150 -13.07 -33.28 4.60
C LEU A 150 -12.38 -34.57 5.07
N ASP A 151 -12.49 -34.93 6.36
CA ASP A 151 -11.91 -36.15 6.94
C ASP A 151 -12.45 -37.42 6.28
N ARG A 152 -13.78 -37.47 6.03
CA ARG A 152 -14.39 -38.61 5.33
C ARG A 152 -13.91 -38.72 3.88
N TRP A 153 -13.54 -37.60 3.27
CA TRP A 153 -13.01 -37.57 1.91
C TRP A 153 -11.54 -37.97 1.88
N GLU A 154 -10.71 -37.45 2.79
CA GLU A 154 -9.32 -37.89 2.98
C GLU A 154 -9.26 -39.41 3.25
N ALA A 155 -10.12 -39.93 4.13
CA ALA A 155 -10.22 -41.36 4.41
C ALA A 155 -10.72 -42.21 3.23
N LEU A 156 -11.43 -41.61 2.26
CA LEU A 156 -11.85 -42.27 1.01
C LEU A 156 -10.73 -42.26 -0.06
N VAL A 157 -9.86 -41.26 -0.03
CA VAL A 157 -8.66 -41.18 -0.89
C VAL A 157 -7.69 -42.31 -0.55
N ASP A 158 -7.49 -42.59 0.74
CA ASP A 158 -6.56 -43.65 1.19
C ASP A 158 -7.03 -45.09 0.88
N LYS A 159 -8.32 -45.33 0.61
CA LYS A 159 -8.90 -46.69 0.61
C LYS A 159 -9.20 -47.32 -0.74
N ASN A 160 -8.98 -46.69 -1.90
CA ASN A 160 -9.28 -47.33 -3.20
C ASN A 160 -8.72 -46.61 -4.45
N ASN A 161 -7.91 -47.27 -5.29
CA ASN A 161 -7.30 -46.64 -6.49
C ASN A 161 -8.27 -46.06 -7.55
N ARG A 162 -9.54 -46.48 -7.59
CA ARG A 162 -10.58 -45.87 -8.47
C ARG A 162 -11.50 -44.88 -7.74
N ALA A 163 -11.74 -45.08 -6.45
CA ALA A 163 -12.51 -44.14 -5.63
C ALA A 163 -11.67 -42.91 -5.24
N ALA A 164 -10.36 -43.09 -5.07
CA ALA A 164 -9.36 -42.05 -4.90
C ALA A 164 -9.36 -41.09 -6.08
N LYS A 165 -9.40 -41.58 -7.33
CA LYS A 165 -9.49 -40.72 -8.51
C LYS A 165 -10.78 -39.89 -8.56
N ALA A 166 -11.90 -40.48 -8.13
CA ALA A 166 -13.18 -39.76 -8.03
C ALA A 166 -13.24 -38.82 -6.82
N ALA A 167 -12.53 -39.12 -5.72
CA ALA A 167 -12.41 -38.28 -4.53
C ALA A 167 -11.44 -37.11 -4.76
N ASP A 168 -10.30 -37.34 -5.44
CA ASP A 168 -9.38 -36.31 -5.94
C ASP A 168 -10.11 -35.33 -6.86
N MET A 169 -10.86 -35.83 -7.84
CA MET A 169 -11.63 -34.94 -8.72
C MET A 169 -12.69 -34.14 -7.96
N LYS A 170 -13.24 -34.68 -6.85
CA LYS A 170 -14.18 -33.95 -5.99
C LYS A 170 -13.49 -32.87 -5.18
N GLN A 171 -12.34 -33.18 -4.57
CA GLN A 171 -11.55 -32.24 -3.81
C GLN A 171 -11.03 -31.12 -4.70
N VAL A 172 -10.53 -31.46 -5.88
CA VAL A 172 -10.12 -30.49 -6.91
C VAL A 172 -11.32 -29.63 -7.33
N ALA A 173 -12.49 -30.19 -7.64
CA ALA A 173 -13.67 -29.40 -8.01
C ALA A 173 -14.11 -28.44 -6.90
N VAL A 174 -14.06 -28.88 -5.64
CA VAL A 174 -14.43 -28.07 -4.48
C VAL A 174 -13.40 -26.97 -4.21
N LEU A 175 -12.12 -27.28 -4.27
CA LEU A 175 -11.04 -26.31 -4.09
C LEU A 175 -11.02 -25.31 -5.25
N GLU A 176 -11.20 -25.76 -6.49
CA GLU A 176 -11.37 -24.92 -7.67
C GLU A 176 -12.63 -24.05 -7.56
N MET A 177 -13.73 -24.56 -7.01
CA MET A 177 -14.94 -23.77 -6.80
C MET A 177 -14.76 -22.76 -5.66
N ARG A 178 -14.12 -23.15 -4.56
CA ARG A 178 -13.76 -22.22 -3.49
C ARG A 178 -12.84 -21.13 -4.00
N GLN A 179 -11.80 -21.51 -4.74
CA GLN A 179 -10.87 -20.59 -5.38
C GLN A 179 -11.59 -19.69 -6.38
N ALA A 180 -12.50 -20.22 -7.21
CA ALA A 180 -13.27 -19.42 -8.16
C ALA A 180 -14.23 -18.46 -7.46
N VAL A 181 -14.83 -18.87 -6.34
CA VAL A 181 -15.65 -18.00 -5.49
C VAL A 181 -14.78 -16.93 -4.84
N ASP A 182 -13.64 -17.30 -4.26
CA ASP A 182 -12.71 -16.35 -3.65
C ASP A 182 -12.16 -15.38 -4.70
N GLU A 183 -11.74 -15.84 -5.87
CA GLU A 183 -11.34 -15.02 -7.02
C GLU A 183 -12.48 -14.10 -7.47
N LEU A 184 -13.72 -14.59 -7.51
CA LEU A 184 -14.86 -13.76 -7.90
C LEU A 184 -15.16 -12.68 -6.87
N LEU A 185 -15.08 -13.02 -5.60
CA LEU A 185 -15.29 -12.08 -4.51
C LEU A 185 -14.16 -11.06 -4.45
N VAL A 186 -12.91 -11.50 -4.61
CA VAL A 186 -11.74 -10.62 -4.77
C VAL A 186 -11.94 -9.74 -6.00
N ASN A 187 -12.23 -10.26 -7.18
CA ASN A 187 -12.37 -9.45 -8.40
C ASN A 187 -13.56 -8.48 -8.35
N ARG A 188 -14.61 -8.80 -7.60
CA ARG A 188 -15.82 -7.98 -7.49
C ARG A 188 -15.71 -6.91 -6.41
N PHE A 189 -14.98 -7.19 -5.34
CA PHE A 189 -14.83 -6.32 -4.17
C PHE A 189 -13.42 -5.73 -3.99
N SER A 190 -12.46 -6.09 -4.83
CA SER A 190 -11.18 -5.40 -4.96
C SER A 190 -11.30 -4.35 -6.06
N PRO A 191 -10.64 -3.20 -5.91
CA PRO A 191 -10.65 -2.20 -6.95
C PRO A 191 -9.95 -2.84 -8.14
N ASN A 192 -10.48 -2.65 -9.34
CA ASN A 192 -9.69 -2.91 -10.54
C ASN A 192 -9.02 -1.59 -10.92
N PRO A 193 -7.85 -1.23 -10.37
CA PRO A 193 -7.17 0.01 -10.73
C PRO A 193 -6.86 0.06 -12.24
N ARG A 194 -6.83 -1.09 -12.92
CA ARG A 194 -6.66 -1.17 -14.38
C ARG A 194 -7.92 -0.80 -15.17
N ALA A 195 -9.07 -0.59 -14.52
CA ALA A 195 -10.25 -0.08 -15.22
C ALA A 195 -10.05 1.37 -15.68
N TYR A 196 -9.21 2.13 -14.96
CA TYR A 196 -8.97 3.56 -15.21
C TYR A 196 -7.49 3.93 -15.12
N PRO A 197 -6.56 3.27 -15.83
CA PRO A 197 -5.12 3.36 -15.57
C PRO A 197 -4.54 4.77 -15.75
N ASN A 198 -5.22 5.64 -16.51
CA ASN A 198 -4.79 7.00 -16.83
C ASN A 198 -5.74 8.09 -16.29
N ASP A 199 -6.69 7.72 -15.42
CA ASP A 199 -7.66 8.67 -14.84
C ASP A 199 -7.66 8.55 -13.30
N PRO A 200 -6.82 9.33 -12.60
CA PRO A 200 -6.70 9.24 -11.14
C PRO A 200 -7.98 9.66 -10.42
N VAL A 201 -8.81 10.52 -11.02
CA VAL A 201 -10.10 10.94 -10.45
C VAL A 201 -11.10 9.79 -10.53
N ALA A 202 -11.20 9.12 -11.68
CA ALA A 202 -12.06 7.94 -11.82
C ALA A 202 -11.59 6.77 -10.94
N GLN A 203 -10.28 6.57 -10.79
CA GLN A 203 -9.74 5.60 -9.83
C GLN A 203 -10.19 5.91 -8.40
N ARG A 204 -10.03 7.17 -7.96
CA ARG A 204 -10.45 7.61 -6.62
C ARG A 204 -11.94 7.36 -6.39
N VAL A 205 -12.79 7.84 -7.29
CA VAL A 205 -14.26 7.68 -7.18
C VAL A 205 -14.65 6.20 -7.15
N ALA A 206 -14.00 5.35 -7.95
CA ALA A 206 -14.25 3.91 -7.95
C ALA A 206 -13.86 3.26 -6.61
N THR A 207 -12.69 3.61 -6.06
CA THR A 207 -12.20 3.10 -4.77
C THR A 207 -13.10 3.56 -3.62
N GLU A 208 -13.48 4.84 -3.56
CA GLU A 208 -14.40 5.39 -2.55
C GLU A 208 -15.76 4.69 -2.59
N ARG A 209 -16.35 4.55 -3.79
CA ARG A 209 -17.63 3.85 -3.96
C ARG A 209 -17.54 2.42 -3.44
N GLN A 210 -16.46 1.71 -3.74
CA GLN A 210 -16.28 0.34 -3.29
C GLN A 210 -16.10 0.25 -1.77
N ALA A 211 -15.28 1.12 -1.17
CA ALA A 211 -15.13 1.20 0.27
C ALA A 211 -16.49 1.47 0.97
N ALA A 212 -17.30 2.38 0.41
CA ALA A 212 -18.64 2.68 0.89
C ALA A 212 -19.60 1.48 0.78
N ILE A 213 -19.58 0.74 -0.33
CA ILE A 213 -20.39 -0.50 -0.49
C ILE A 213 -20.01 -1.52 0.57
N LEU A 214 -18.71 -1.80 0.73
CA LEU A 214 -18.24 -2.77 1.72
C LEU A 214 -18.65 -2.38 3.14
N ALA A 215 -18.48 -1.11 3.51
CA ALA A 215 -18.82 -0.64 4.84
C ALA A 215 -20.34 -0.70 5.14
N ARG A 216 -21.19 -0.27 4.20
CA ARG A 216 -22.66 -0.31 4.33
C ARG A 216 -23.21 -1.70 4.65
N HIS A 217 -22.50 -2.75 4.27
CA HIS A 217 -22.92 -4.13 4.55
C HIS A 217 -22.35 -4.70 5.85
N GLY A 218 -21.89 -3.85 6.77
CA GLY A 218 -21.44 -4.22 8.10
C GLY A 218 -20.09 -4.93 8.08
N ALA A 219 -19.26 -4.64 7.07
CA ALA A 219 -17.90 -5.17 6.95
C ALA A 219 -16.86 -4.29 7.65
N THR A 220 -17.26 -3.41 8.57
CA THR A 220 -16.33 -2.54 9.29
C THR A 220 -15.95 -3.14 10.65
N SER A 221 -14.72 -2.87 11.09
CA SER A 221 -14.31 -2.99 12.49
C SER A 221 -13.35 -1.87 12.83
N THR A 222 -13.18 -1.58 14.11
CA THR A 222 -12.04 -0.75 14.55
C THR A 222 -10.75 -1.55 14.41
N ALA A 223 -9.62 -0.86 14.25
CA ALA A 223 -8.32 -1.49 14.47
C ALA A 223 -8.18 -1.79 15.98
N GLU A 224 -7.79 -3.02 16.32
CA GLU A 224 -7.66 -3.45 17.72
C GLU A 224 -6.50 -2.76 18.45
N ALA A 225 -5.56 -2.17 17.71
CA ALA A 225 -4.35 -1.53 18.22
C ALA A 225 -4.14 -0.19 17.52
N GLY A 226 -4.00 0.89 18.29
CA GLY A 226 -3.68 2.22 17.78
C GLY A 226 -4.30 3.34 18.61
N THR A 227 -3.72 4.54 18.51
CA THR A 227 -4.26 5.77 19.14
C THR A 227 -5.12 6.59 18.19
N SER A 228 -5.21 6.19 16.92
CA SER A 228 -6.00 6.88 15.89
C SER A 228 -7.29 6.11 15.59
N ASP A 229 -8.33 6.83 15.17
CA ASP A 229 -9.63 6.25 14.80
C ASP A 229 -9.55 5.52 13.45
N VAL A 230 -8.93 4.33 13.43
CA VAL A 230 -8.79 3.55 12.20
C VAL A 230 -10.01 2.64 11.98
N VAL A 231 -10.68 2.82 10.86
CA VAL A 231 -11.78 1.94 10.41
C VAL A 231 -11.25 0.92 9.41
N LEU A 232 -11.32 -0.36 9.76
CA LEU A 232 -10.98 -1.47 8.87
C LEU A 232 -12.21 -1.89 8.07
N ILE A 233 -12.21 -1.64 6.77
CA ILE A 233 -13.25 -2.04 5.83
C ILE A 233 -12.86 -3.39 5.24
N LYS A 234 -13.71 -4.40 5.41
CA LYS A 234 -13.40 -5.80 5.11
C LYS A 234 -14.17 -6.32 3.90
N THR A 235 -13.60 -7.32 3.25
CA THR A 235 -14.30 -8.14 2.26
C THR A 235 -15.27 -9.11 2.95
N PRO A 236 -16.17 -9.78 2.21
CA PRO A 236 -16.98 -10.88 2.75
C PRO A 236 -16.14 -11.97 3.44
N GLN A 237 -14.90 -12.22 2.97
CA GLN A 237 -13.93 -13.14 3.60
C GLN A 237 -13.40 -12.67 4.96
N LYS A 238 -13.80 -11.47 5.43
CA LYS A 238 -13.24 -10.79 6.61
C LYS A 238 -11.76 -10.38 6.44
N GLN A 239 -11.25 -10.37 5.21
CA GLN A 239 -9.94 -9.78 4.92
C GLN A 239 -10.09 -8.26 4.89
N VAL A 240 -9.09 -7.51 5.35
CA VAL A 240 -9.10 -6.05 5.24
C VAL A 240 -8.94 -5.71 3.76
N ALA A 241 -9.95 -5.05 3.19
CA ALA A 241 -9.91 -4.49 1.84
C ALA A 241 -9.30 -3.08 1.88
N TYR A 242 -9.67 -2.31 2.90
CA TYR A 242 -9.15 -0.98 3.13
C TYR A 242 -9.00 -0.68 4.62
N ALA A 243 -8.03 0.15 4.98
CA ALA A 243 -8.02 0.87 6.25
C ALA A 243 -8.30 2.34 5.96
N PHE A 244 -9.32 2.91 6.60
CA PHE A 244 -9.63 4.33 6.51
C PHE A 244 -9.15 5.04 7.79
N LYS A 245 -8.35 6.09 7.62
CA LYS A 245 -7.85 6.96 8.68
C LYS A 245 -8.43 8.37 8.48
N PRO A 246 -9.48 8.77 9.21
CA PRO A 246 -10.06 10.10 9.10
C PRO A 246 -9.06 11.14 9.63
N MET A 247 -8.99 12.30 8.97
CA MET A 247 -8.16 13.42 9.42
C MET A 247 -8.56 13.95 10.80
N LYS A 248 -9.85 13.84 11.14
CA LYS A 248 -10.43 14.27 12.41
C LYS A 248 -9.96 13.40 13.60
N GLY A 249 -9.72 12.12 13.36
CA GLY A 249 -9.31 11.14 14.38
C GLY A 249 -7.79 10.93 14.46
N GLU A 250 -7.00 11.87 13.93
CA GLU A 250 -5.54 11.80 14.01
C GLU A 250 -5.04 12.03 15.44
N SER A 251 -4.11 11.19 15.88
CA SER A 251 -3.47 11.33 17.18
C SER A 251 -2.54 12.56 17.19
N PRO A 252 -2.58 13.38 18.27
CA PRO A 252 -1.69 14.53 18.42
C PRO A 252 -0.22 14.14 18.65
N GLN A 253 0.07 12.84 18.80
CA GLN A 253 1.39 12.34 19.21
C GLN A 253 2.44 12.39 18.09
N ASN A 254 2.04 12.64 16.84
CA ASN A 254 2.93 12.64 15.67
C ASN A 254 3.57 14.01 15.36
N PHE A 255 3.26 15.07 16.13
CA PHE A 255 3.68 16.46 15.88
C PHE A 255 3.41 16.98 14.46
N ALA A 256 2.44 16.36 13.78
CA ALA A 256 1.85 16.90 12.58
C ALA A 256 0.66 17.79 12.97
N PRO A 257 0.40 18.88 12.24
CA PRO A 257 -0.89 19.55 12.37
C PRO A 257 -2.04 18.60 12.00
N PRO A 258 -3.27 18.88 12.47
CA PRO A 258 -4.43 18.06 12.16
C PRO A 258 -4.61 17.82 10.66
N GLY A 259 -4.85 16.56 10.29
CA GLY A 259 -4.94 16.07 8.91
C GLY A 259 -3.59 15.84 8.22
N GLY A 260 -2.48 16.17 8.89
CA GLY A 260 -1.14 15.96 8.38
C GLY A 260 -0.71 14.50 8.34
N ALA A 261 -1.26 13.63 9.19
CA ALA A 261 -0.93 12.20 9.16
C ALA A 261 -1.44 11.55 7.87
N ALA A 262 -2.69 11.81 7.48
CA ALA A 262 -3.29 11.30 6.24
C ALA A 262 -2.52 11.77 5.00
N MET A 263 -2.05 13.03 4.99
CA MET A 263 -1.22 13.56 3.90
C MET A 263 0.13 12.83 3.81
N ARG A 264 0.75 12.51 4.96
CA ARG A 264 1.99 11.73 5.03
C ARG A 264 1.80 10.30 4.55
N GLU A 265 0.72 9.62 4.96
CA GLU A 265 0.35 8.28 4.44
C GLU A 265 0.30 8.28 2.91
N LYS A 266 -0.34 9.29 2.32
CA LYS A 266 -0.40 9.44 0.87
C LYS A 266 0.97 9.71 0.26
N MET A 267 1.78 10.56 0.88
CA MET A 267 3.13 10.85 0.40
C MET A 267 4.05 9.62 0.46
N CYS A 268 3.92 8.75 1.47
CA CYS A 268 4.63 7.47 1.55
C CYS A 268 4.30 6.56 0.36
N SER A 269 3.01 6.46 0.00
CA SER A 269 2.56 5.72 -1.18
C SER A 269 3.14 6.32 -2.47
N VAL A 270 3.19 7.65 -2.60
CA VAL A 270 3.81 8.32 -3.76
C VAL A 270 5.31 8.01 -3.84
N LEU A 271 6.05 8.13 -2.74
CA LEU A 271 7.49 7.81 -2.70
C LEU A 271 7.75 6.36 -3.10
N ASN A 272 6.97 5.41 -2.58
CA ASN A 272 7.11 4.00 -2.95
C ASN A 272 6.92 3.78 -4.46
N ASP A 273 5.92 4.42 -5.05
CA ASP A 273 5.62 4.29 -6.48
C ASP A 273 6.73 4.85 -7.36
N GLU A 274 7.24 6.04 -7.02
CA GLU A 274 8.33 6.67 -7.75
C GLU A 274 9.64 5.86 -7.64
N VAL A 275 9.95 5.33 -6.46
CA VAL A 275 11.12 4.46 -6.26
C VAL A 275 10.99 3.17 -7.05
N LEU A 276 9.83 2.51 -7.01
CA LEU A 276 9.57 1.29 -7.79
C LEU A 276 9.72 1.56 -9.29
N ASN A 277 9.12 2.64 -9.80
CA ASN A 277 9.15 2.97 -11.22
C ASN A 277 10.56 3.30 -11.72
N THR A 278 11.40 3.90 -10.88
CA THR A 278 12.73 4.38 -11.30
C THR A 278 13.85 3.37 -11.04
N THR A 279 13.71 2.48 -10.07
CA THR A 279 14.78 1.56 -9.64
C THR A 279 14.39 0.08 -9.65
N GLY A 280 13.10 -0.23 -9.77
CA GLY A 280 12.58 -1.59 -9.58
C GLY A 280 12.56 -2.05 -8.12
N LEU A 281 12.88 -1.17 -7.16
CA LEU A 281 12.76 -1.46 -5.74
C LEU A 281 11.33 -1.23 -5.26
N ASP A 282 10.64 -2.31 -4.89
CA ASP A 282 9.35 -2.24 -4.20
C ASP A 282 9.57 -2.28 -2.69
N PHE A 283 9.31 -1.17 -1.98
CA PHE A 283 9.30 -1.16 -0.52
C PHE A 283 8.06 -1.88 0.04
N GLY A 284 7.02 -2.06 -0.77
CA GLY A 284 5.78 -2.73 -0.36
C GLY A 284 4.85 -1.87 0.47
N PHE A 285 5.02 -0.55 0.45
CA PHE A 285 4.08 0.35 1.12
C PHE A 285 2.71 0.30 0.39
N PRO A 286 1.58 0.23 1.10
CA PRO A 286 0.26 0.14 0.47
C PRO A 286 -0.02 1.34 -0.43
N LYS A 287 -0.88 1.13 -1.44
CA LYS A 287 -1.48 2.27 -2.14
C LYS A 287 -2.36 3.04 -1.17
N VAL A 288 -2.21 4.35 -1.18
CA VAL A 288 -3.04 5.25 -0.39
C VAL A 288 -3.74 6.23 -1.33
N GLN A 289 -4.99 6.54 -1.03
CA GLN A 289 -5.75 7.60 -1.68
C GLN A 289 -6.32 8.54 -0.62
N LEU A 290 -6.41 9.84 -0.93
CA LEU A 290 -7.20 10.76 -0.11
C LEU A 290 -8.63 10.73 -0.61
N GLY A 291 -9.59 10.61 0.30
CA GLY A 291 -10.98 10.47 -0.07
C GLY A 291 -11.95 10.54 1.10
N THR A 292 -13.23 10.41 0.77
CA THR A 292 -14.32 10.48 1.74
C THR A 292 -14.88 9.10 2.09
N HIS A 293 -15.09 8.87 3.38
CA HIS A 293 -15.78 7.70 3.91
C HIS A 293 -16.77 8.13 4.99
N GLU A 294 -18.05 7.76 4.83
CA GLU A 294 -19.14 8.14 5.77
C GLU A 294 -19.23 9.64 6.08
N GLY A 295 -18.84 10.48 5.11
CA GLY A 295 -18.85 11.95 5.24
C GLY A 295 -17.57 12.53 5.86
N GLU A 296 -16.64 11.70 6.33
CA GLU A 296 -15.34 12.15 6.82
C GLU A 296 -14.28 12.06 5.72
N PHE A 297 -13.36 13.03 5.68
CA PHE A 297 -12.23 13.04 4.75
C PHE A 297 -10.97 12.49 5.43
N GLY A 298 -10.21 11.65 4.71
CA GLY A 298 -9.10 10.92 5.29
C GLY A 298 -8.24 10.16 4.29
N ALA A 299 -7.31 9.37 4.80
CA ALA A 299 -6.53 8.44 4.01
C ALA A 299 -7.24 7.09 3.91
N LEU A 300 -7.52 6.65 2.68
CA LEU A 300 -8.02 5.32 2.35
C LEU A 300 -6.84 4.47 1.85
N ILE A 301 -6.41 3.55 2.69
CA ILE A 301 -5.21 2.73 2.55
C ILE A 301 -5.64 1.34 2.05
N GLU A 302 -5.04 0.85 0.97
CA GLU A 302 -5.28 -0.49 0.45
C GLU A 302 -4.92 -1.56 1.50
N GLY A 303 -5.81 -2.51 1.69
CA GLY A 303 -5.59 -3.64 2.58
C GLY A 303 -4.54 -4.59 2.01
N ILE A 304 -3.50 -4.85 2.80
CA ILE A 304 -2.46 -5.82 2.46
C ILE A 304 -2.64 -7.09 3.29
N ASN A 305 -2.39 -8.24 2.69
CA ASN A 305 -2.37 -9.51 3.39
C ASN A 305 -1.23 -9.55 4.42
N GLY A 306 -1.56 -9.95 5.64
CA GLY A 306 -0.57 -10.16 6.69
C GLY A 306 -1.20 -9.97 8.07
N ARG A 307 -0.34 -10.07 9.09
CA ARG A 307 -0.69 -9.76 10.48
C ARG A 307 0.40 -8.91 11.09
N THR A 308 0.02 -7.98 11.94
CA THR A 308 0.97 -7.27 12.82
C THR A 308 1.41 -8.21 13.94
N MET A 309 2.59 -7.95 14.51
CA MET A 309 3.11 -8.70 15.66
C MET A 309 3.31 -7.80 16.88
N ASP A 310 2.33 -6.94 17.16
CA ASP A 310 2.41 -5.95 18.24
C ASP A 310 2.18 -6.58 19.61
N ALA A 311 3.26 -7.07 20.23
CA ALA A 311 3.20 -7.67 21.56
C ALA A 311 2.78 -6.70 22.65
N HIS A 312 3.07 -5.41 22.48
CA HIS A 312 2.69 -4.40 23.45
C HIS A 312 1.18 -4.14 23.40
N ALA A 313 0.62 -3.95 22.20
CA ALA A 313 -0.82 -3.81 22.04
C ALA A 313 -1.58 -5.06 22.51
N LEU A 314 -1.07 -6.25 22.19
CA LEU A 314 -1.63 -7.51 22.67
C LEU A 314 -1.65 -7.58 24.20
N ALA A 315 -0.57 -7.17 24.86
CA ALA A 315 -0.48 -7.18 26.33
C ALA A 315 -1.45 -6.16 26.97
N ILE A 316 -1.62 -4.98 26.38
CA ILE A 316 -2.58 -3.97 26.87
C ILE A 316 -4.03 -4.43 26.70
N ASN A 317 -4.35 -5.05 25.57
CA ASN A 317 -5.71 -5.44 25.23
C ASN A 317 -6.15 -6.76 25.87
N ALA A 318 -5.19 -7.61 26.25
CA ALA A 318 -5.49 -8.81 26.98
C ALA A 318 -5.98 -8.45 28.39
N ALA A 319 -7.28 -8.70 28.65
CA ALA A 319 -7.83 -8.57 30.00
C ALA A 319 -6.99 -9.37 31.01
N PRO A 320 -6.87 -8.93 32.28
CA PRO A 320 -6.18 -9.65 33.35
C PRO A 320 -7.00 -10.87 33.80
N SER A 321 -7.41 -11.70 32.84
CA SER A 321 -8.12 -12.96 33.04
C SER A 321 -7.23 -14.10 32.57
N GLU A 322 -7.49 -15.30 33.09
CA GLU A 322 -6.81 -16.53 32.66
C GLU A 322 -6.96 -16.75 31.14
N ALA A 323 -8.14 -16.46 30.58
CA ALA A 323 -8.39 -16.52 29.14
C ALA A 323 -7.52 -15.51 28.35
N GLY A 324 -7.37 -14.28 28.86
CA GLY A 324 -6.48 -13.28 28.25
C GLY A 324 -5.02 -13.73 28.26
N LEU A 325 -4.55 -14.27 29.39
CA LEU A 325 -3.19 -14.79 29.51
C LEU A 325 -2.94 -15.99 28.56
N HIS A 326 -3.91 -16.89 28.43
CA HIS A 326 -3.85 -17.99 27.46
C HIS A 326 -3.75 -17.50 26.02
N GLU A 327 -4.53 -16.48 25.64
CA GLU A 327 -4.47 -15.91 24.28
C GLU A 327 -3.15 -15.18 24.01
N VAL A 328 -2.61 -14.45 25.01
CA VAL A 328 -1.28 -13.84 24.93
C VAL A 328 -0.21 -14.91 24.69
N ASN A 329 -0.22 -15.98 25.48
CA ASN A 329 0.75 -17.08 25.37
C ASN A 329 0.63 -17.83 24.03
N ARG A 330 -0.60 -18.05 23.56
CA ARG A 330 -0.87 -18.67 22.25
C ARG A 330 -0.33 -17.81 21.12
N THR A 331 -0.64 -16.52 21.14
CA THR A 331 -0.19 -15.57 20.12
C THR A 331 1.32 -15.42 20.14
N ARG A 332 1.92 -15.37 21.34
CA ARG A 332 3.37 -15.39 21.53
C ARG A 332 4.05 -16.56 20.84
N LYS A 333 3.55 -17.78 21.06
CA LYS A 333 4.09 -19.00 20.40
C LYS A 333 3.95 -18.95 18.88
N LEU A 334 2.83 -18.40 18.40
CA LEU A 334 2.56 -18.19 16.96
C LEU A 334 3.58 -17.22 16.35
N TRP A 335 3.82 -16.09 16.99
CA TRP A 335 4.80 -15.10 16.54
C TRP A 335 6.23 -15.63 16.58
N THR A 336 6.64 -16.35 17.62
CA THR A 336 7.97 -17.00 17.64
C THR A 336 8.18 -17.89 16.41
N THR A 337 7.14 -18.60 15.97
CA THR A 337 7.21 -19.45 14.77
C THR A 337 7.17 -18.66 13.46
N GLN A 338 6.48 -17.52 13.43
CA GLN A 338 6.34 -16.72 12.22
C GLN A 338 7.57 -15.83 11.98
N VAL A 339 8.17 -15.31 13.06
CA VAL A 339 9.39 -14.47 13.02
C VAL A 339 10.57 -15.23 12.42
N THR A 340 10.71 -16.53 12.67
CA THR A 340 11.76 -17.36 12.07
C THR A 340 11.61 -17.57 10.56
N ARG A 341 10.46 -17.19 9.98
CA ARG A 341 10.21 -17.23 8.53
C ARG A 341 10.56 -15.92 7.83
N ILE A 342 10.77 -14.84 8.58
CA ILE A 342 11.10 -13.53 8.02
C ILE A 342 12.49 -13.62 7.41
N GLN A 343 12.57 -13.40 6.10
CA GLN A 343 13.84 -13.33 5.40
C GLN A 343 14.51 -11.99 5.68
N ALA A 344 15.83 -11.97 5.86
CA ALA A 344 16.61 -10.74 6.06
C ALA A 344 16.31 -9.68 5.00
N ARG A 345 16.24 -10.10 3.74
CA ARG A 345 15.89 -9.23 2.60
C ARG A 345 14.53 -8.52 2.78
N GLU A 346 13.52 -9.21 3.31
CA GLU A 346 12.19 -8.62 3.50
C GLU A 346 12.17 -7.62 4.67
N LEU A 347 12.85 -7.95 5.77
CA LEU A 347 13.06 -7.01 6.89
C LEU A 347 13.83 -5.76 6.43
N GLN A 348 14.89 -5.94 5.65
CA GLN A 348 15.71 -4.86 5.10
C GLN A 348 14.88 -3.90 4.23
N LYS A 349 13.95 -4.40 3.41
CA LYS A 349 13.04 -3.53 2.64
C LYS A 349 12.18 -2.65 3.53
N VAL A 350 11.56 -3.22 4.58
CA VAL A 350 10.72 -2.46 5.52
C VAL A 350 11.54 -1.39 6.25
N MET A 351 12.73 -1.76 6.72
CA MET A 351 13.65 -0.83 7.39
C MET A 351 14.08 0.31 6.45
N LEU A 352 14.54 -0.03 5.24
CA LEU A 352 14.95 0.95 4.23
C LEU A 352 13.81 1.88 3.83
N ALA A 353 12.59 1.37 3.72
CA ALA A 353 11.40 2.19 3.45
C ALA A 353 11.24 3.27 4.53
N ASN A 354 11.23 2.87 5.80
CA ASN A 354 11.04 3.79 6.91
C ASN A 354 12.18 4.81 7.02
N LEU A 355 13.43 4.37 6.88
CA LEU A 355 14.59 5.26 6.88
C LEU A 355 14.55 6.26 5.71
N ALA A 356 14.18 5.81 4.50
CA ALA A 356 14.04 6.69 3.32
C ALA A 356 12.95 7.76 3.51
N MET A 357 11.93 7.45 4.29
CA MET A 357 10.81 8.36 4.59
C MET A 357 11.06 9.23 5.83
N GLY A 358 12.18 9.03 6.53
CA GLY A 358 12.44 9.68 7.82
C GLY A 358 11.50 9.21 8.95
N ASN A 359 10.81 8.09 8.77
CA ASN A 359 9.91 7.53 9.77
C ASN A 359 10.71 6.76 10.82
N VAL A 360 10.63 7.21 12.08
CA VAL A 360 11.28 6.52 13.21
C VAL A 360 10.29 5.81 14.13
N ASP A 361 8.98 5.89 13.87
CA ASP A 361 7.98 5.06 14.54
C ASP A 361 7.98 3.65 13.93
N VAL A 362 9.15 3.01 13.98
CA VAL A 362 9.41 1.70 13.39
C VAL A 362 9.24 0.65 14.48
N LYS A 363 8.12 -0.08 14.44
CA LYS A 363 7.75 -1.09 15.45
C LYS A 363 6.96 -2.23 14.81
N TRP A 364 6.83 -3.35 15.51
CA TRP A 364 6.11 -4.55 15.04
C TRP A 364 4.61 -4.33 14.77
N GLY A 365 4.01 -3.29 15.37
CA GLY A 365 2.65 -2.84 15.03
C GLY A 365 2.56 -2.15 13.66
N ASN A 366 3.67 -1.67 13.12
CA ASN A 366 3.75 -0.89 11.88
C ASN A 366 4.32 -1.74 10.72
N MET A 367 4.30 -3.06 10.87
CA MET A 367 4.72 -4.02 9.85
C MET A 367 3.72 -5.17 9.77
N LEU A 368 3.32 -5.52 8.54
CA LEU A 368 2.55 -6.72 8.27
C LEU A 368 3.48 -7.85 7.84
N VAL A 369 3.25 -9.05 8.38
CA VAL A 369 3.96 -10.27 7.99
C VAL A 369 2.95 -11.30 7.50
N ASP A 370 3.16 -11.84 6.31
CA ASP A 370 2.31 -12.90 5.76
C ASP A 370 2.76 -14.31 6.21
N LEU A 371 2.10 -15.35 5.70
CA LEU A 371 2.39 -16.75 6.05
C LEU A 371 3.73 -17.26 5.49
N HIS A 372 4.26 -16.59 4.47
CA HIS A 372 5.51 -16.90 3.79
C HIS A 372 6.70 -16.11 4.33
N GLY A 373 6.46 -15.18 5.27
CA GLY A 373 7.49 -14.32 5.86
C GLY A 373 7.78 -13.08 5.02
N ASN A 374 6.94 -12.74 4.04
CA ASN A 374 7.05 -11.45 3.36
C ASN A 374 6.60 -10.34 4.31
N CYS A 375 7.31 -9.22 4.27
CA CYS A 375 7.09 -8.09 5.17
C CYS A 375 6.69 -6.85 4.38
N ARG A 376 5.74 -6.09 4.93
CA ARG A 376 5.23 -4.86 4.29
C ARG A 376 5.13 -3.74 5.33
N PRO A 377 5.72 -2.56 5.10
CA PRO A 377 5.55 -1.42 5.98
C PRO A 377 4.10 -0.92 5.91
N ILE A 378 3.56 -0.50 7.04
CA ILE A 378 2.30 0.23 7.15
C ILE A 378 2.48 1.40 8.13
N ASP A 379 1.47 2.26 8.25
CA ASP A 379 1.44 3.36 9.22
C ASP A 379 2.52 4.43 8.95
N GLY A 380 2.42 5.10 7.81
CA GLY A 380 3.29 6.18 7.39
C GLY A 380 2.91 7.55 7.94
N GLY A 381 1.94 7.64 8.86
CA GLY A 381 1.44 8.92 9.40
C GLY A 381 2.48 9.78 10.12
N SER A 382 3.61 9.19 10.55
CA SER A 382 4.74 9.87 11.20
C SER A 382 5.97 10.05 10.28
N ALA A 383 5.88 9.64 9.02
CA ALA A 383 6.91 9.89 8.01
C ALA A 383 6.99 11.37 7.62
N PHE A 384 8.03 11.78 6.90
CA PHE A 384 8.25 13.19 6.53
C PHE A 384 8.14 14.09 7.77
N PRO A 385 9.03 13.88 8.76
CA PRO A 385 8.93 14.52 10.05
C PRO A 385 9.10 16.03 9.92
N THR A 386 8.35 16.77 10.73
CA THR A 386 8.58 18.22 10.87
C THR A 386 9.92 18.47 11.58
N ARG A 387 10.44 19.70 11.53
CA ARG A 387 11.65 20.07 12.29
C ARG A 387 11.54 19.79 13.78
N CYS A 388 10.37 20.05 14.37
CA CYS A 388 10.15 19.77 15.78
C CYS A 388 10.10 18.25 16.07
N ALA A 389 9.49 17.46 15.18
CA ALA A 389 9.54 16.00 15.29
C ALA A 389 10.99 15.49 15.21
N LEU A 390 11.80 16.01 14.28
CA LEU A 390 13.23 15.69 14.19
C LEU A 390 13.99 16.06 15.47
N ALA A 391 13.73 17.24 16.05
CA ALA A 391 14.32 17.68 17.31
C ALA A 391 13.99 16.73 18.46
N ARG A 392 12.72 16.31 18.59
CA ARG A 392 12.32 15.29 19.56
C ARG A 392 13.07 13.98 19.36
N ILE A 393 13.10 13.48 18.12
CA ILE A 393 13.72 12.19 17.78
C ILE A 393 15.21 12.23 18.15
N SER A 394 15.87 13.34 17.82
CA SER A 394 17.26 13.61 18.17
C SER A 394 17.47 13.62 19.68
N TYR A 395 16.66 14.38 20.41
CA TYR A 395 16.71 14.49 21.88
C TYR A 395 16.48 13.16 22.59
N GLN A 396 15.50 12.38 22.14
CA GLN A 396 15.12 11.10 22.75
C GLN A 396 16.01 9.93 22.32
N GLY A 397 16.89 10.13 21.32
CA GLY A 397 17.74 9.06 20.78
C GLY A 397 16.94 7.89 20.24
N MET A 398 15.78 8.16 19.61
CA MET A 398 14.87 7.12 19.11
C MET A 398 15.46 6.43 17.88
N ALA A 399 16.26 5.39 18.10
CA ALA A 399 16.76 4.55 17.02
C ALA A 399 15.60 3.74 16.39
N PRO A 400 15.48 3.70 15.05
CA PRO A 400 14.47 2.90 14.37
C PRO A 400 14.86 1.41 14.31
N ASP A 401 15.41 0.85 15.39
CA ASP A 401 15.99 -0.51 15.42
C ASP A 401 15.07 -1.57 16.04
N LYS A 402 13.84 -1.20 16.47
CA LYS A 402 12.93 -2.13 17.16
C LYS A 402 12.51 -3.34 16.33
N LEU A 403 12.56 -3.25 15.00
CA LEU A 403 12.30 -4.41 14.13
C LEU A 403 13.50 -5.36 14.02
N CYS A 404 14.70 -4.95 14.45
CA CYS A 404 15.87 -5.82 14.58
C CYS A 404 15.79 -6.68 15.86
N ASP A 405 14.87 -6.38 16.77
CA ASP A 405 14.60 -7.18 17.95
C ASP A 405 13.33 -8.01 17.71
N GLY A 406 13.29 -9.25 18.18
CA GLY A 406 12.09 -10.08 18.11
C GLY A 406 10.94 -9.46 18.92
N PRO A 407 9.67 -9.70 18.53
CA PRO A 407 8.50 -9.07 19.16
C PRO A 407 8.31 -9.42 20.65
N ILE A 408 9.05 -10.41 21.17
CA ILE A 408 8.87 -10.99 22.52
C ILE A 408 10.21 -11.09 23.26
N MET A 409 11.17 -10.24 22.90
CA MET A 409 12.57 -10.20 23.38
C MET A 409 13.55 -11.06 22.58
N GLY A 410 14.79 -10.59 22.54
CA GLY A 410 15.93 -11.20 21.84
C GLY A 410 16.24 -10.52 20.51
N SER A 411 17.48 -10.66 20.03
CA SER A 411 17.83 -10.22 18.68
C SER A 411 17.11 -11.08 17.65
N LEU A 412 16.61 -10.45 16.58
CA LEU A 412 16.15 -11.14 15.40
C LEU A 412 17.36 -11.41 14.49
N PRO A 413 17.73 -12.67 14.17
CA PRO A 413 18.88 -12.95 13.31
C PRO A 413 18.84 -12.19 11.97
N ALA A 414 17.65 -12.05 11.38
CA ALA A 414 17.45 -11.29 10.14
C ALA A 414 17.87 -9.81 10.24
N GLY A 415 17.87 -9.21 11.44
CA GLY A 415 18.33 -7.84 11.68
C GLY A 415 19.86 -7.69 11.77
N ASP A 416 20.56 -8.79 12.03
CA ASP A 416 22.02 -8.85 12.15
C ASP A 416 22.71 -9.35 10.85
N GLU A 417 21.95 -9.91 9.90
CA GLU A 417 22.44 -10.28 8.57
C GLU A 417 22.97 -9.07 7.77
N PRO A 418 24.05 -9.23 7.00
CA PRO A 418 24.55 -8.19 6.11
C PRO A 418 23.49 -7.70 5.11
N MET A 419 23.57 -6.42 4.74
CA MET A 419 22.71 -5.82 3.71
C MET A 419 22.75 -6.64 2.40
N ASP A 420 21.58 -6.99 1.86
CA ASP A 420 21.45 -7.64 0.55
C ASP A 420 22.07 -6.75 -0.55
N PRO A 421 23.08 -7.23 -1.31
CA PRO A 421 23.78 -6.40 -2.29
C PRO A 421 22.88 -5.89 -3.42
N ALA A 422 21.85 -6.65 -3.80
CA ALA A 422 20.92 -6.24 -4.84
C ALA A 422 19.99 -5.13 -4.33
N LEU A 423 19.44 -5.27 -3.12
CA LEU A 423 18.65 -4.21 -2.48
C LEU A 423 19.47 -2.94 -2.31
N ARG A 424 20.71 -3.04 -1.82
CA ARG A 424 21.63 -1.91 -1.70
C ARG A 424 21.84 -1.21 -3.04
N THR A 425 22.10 -1.97 -4.09
CA THR A 425 22.32 -1.44 -5.44
C THR A 425 21.08 -0.69 -5.94
N GLN A 426 19.88 -1.26 -5.78
CA GLN A 426 18.64 -0.61 -6.17
C GLN A 426 18.35 0.66 -5.35
N PHE A 427 18.58 0.62 -4.03
CA PHE A 427 18.38 1.76 -3.14
C PHE A 427 19.34 2.91 -3.42
N LEU A 428 20.62 2.61 -3.69
CA LEU A 428 21.63 3.60 -4.06
C LEU A 428 21.40 4.20 -5.45
N ALA A 429 20.59 3.55 -6.31
CA ALA A 429 20.22 4.06 -7.62
C ALA A 429 19.11 5.12 -7.57
N ILE A 430 18.46 5.34 -6.43
CA ILE A 430 17.43 6.37 -6.27
C ILE A 430 18.06 7.76 -6.46
N ASN A 431 17.62 8.50 -7.48
CA ASN A 431 18.05 9.87 -7.74
C ASN A 431 17.28 10.85 -6.84
N THR A 432 17.88 11.26 -5.74
CA THR A 432 17.24 12.08 -4.69
C THR A 432 16.80 13.45 -5.19
N LYS A 433 17.55 14.08 -6.09
CA LYS A 433 17.19 15.38 -6.69
C LYS A 433 15.94 15.29 -7.57
N ALA A 434 15.87 14.28 -8.43
CA ALA A 434 14.70 14.03 -9.26
C ALA A 434 13.49 13.68 -8.40
N LEU A 435 13.68 12.79 -7.42
CA LEU A 435 12.63 12.40 -6.48
C LEU A 435 12.10 13.60 -5.69
N ALA A 436 12.97 14.45 -5.14
CA ALA A 436 12.57 15.65 -4.41
C ALA A 436 11.66 16.56 -5.24
N SER A 437 12.03 16.79 -6.51
CA SER A 437 11.24 17.60 -7.45
C SER A 437 9.85 16.99 -7.68
N THR A 438 9.79 15.66 -7.85
CA THR A 438 8.52 14.93 -8.01
C THR A 438 7.68 15.00 -6.74
N LEU A 439 8.23 14.73 -5.56
CA LEU A 439 7.48 14.75 -4.30
C LEU A 439 6.94 16.13 -3.97
N LEU A 440 7.71 17.21 -4.23
CA LEU A 440 7.24 18.58 -4.06
C LEU A 440 6.11 18.95 -5.03
N ALA A 441 6.17 18.49 -6.29
CA ALA A 441 5.08 18.65 -7.23
C ALA A 441 3.82 17.90 -6.76
N ARG A 442 3.99 16.65 -6.32
CA ARG A 442 2.90 15.83 -5.78
C ARG A 442 2.30 16.42 -4.51
N ARG A 443 3.11 17.02 -3.63
CA ARG A 443 2.63 17.73 -2.44
C ARG A 443 1.56 18.76 -2.82
N ARG A 444 1.82 19.60 -3.82
CA ARG A 444 0.86 20.63 -4.29
C ARG A 444 -0.43 20.00 -4.80
N GLU A 445 -0.32 18.97 -5.63
CA GLU A 445 -1.50 18.22 -6.11
C GLU A 445 -2.33 17.62 -4.97
N LEU A 446 -1.70 17.17 -3.88
CA LEU A 446 -2.40 16.63 -2.72
C LEU A 446 -3.15 17.70 -1.94
N LEU A 447 -2.58 18.91 -1.82
CA LEU A 447 -3.24 20.05 -1.18
C LEU A 447 -4.48 20.48 -1.99
N ASP A 448 -4.39 20.45 -3.32
CA ASP A 448 -5.49 20.76 -4.23
C ASP A 448 -6.63 19.72 -4.20
N GLN A 449 -6.34 18.49 -3.79
CA GLN A 449 -7.34 17.42 -3.69
C GLN A 449 -8.27 17.56 -2.48
N GLN A 450 -7.95 18.44 -1.54
CA GLN A 450 -8.73 18.63 -0.33
C GLN A 450 -10.04 19.39 -0.63
N PRO A 451 -11.19 18.96 -0.08
CA PRO A 451 -12.45 19.69 -0.23
C PRO A 451 -12.29 21.16 0.19
N PRO A 452 -12.81 22.15 -0.57
CA PRO A 452 -12.67 23.57 -0.24
C PRO A 452 -13.27 23.92 1.14
N ASP A 453 -14.29 23.19 1.55
CA ASP A 453 -15.05 23.28 2.79
C ASP A 453 -14.59 22.28 3.86
N LEU A 454 -13.41 21.67 3.71
CA LEU A 454 -12.85 20.76 4.70
C LEU A 454 -12.71 21.46 6.06
N LEU A 455 -13.38 20.91 7.08
CA LEU A 455 -13.24 21.30 8.46
C LEU A 455 -12.66 20.13 9.27
N ILE A 456 -11.59 20.39 10.02
CA ILE A 456 -11.02 19.44 10.97
C ILE A 456 -11.30 19.97 12.37
N ASN A 457 -12.08 19.22 13.15
CA ASN A 457 -12.52 19.64 14.48
C ASN A 457 -13.25 21.00 14.49
N GLY A 458 -14.02 21.29 13.42
CA GLY A 458 -14.81 22.52 13.28
C GLY A 458 -14.04 23.73 12.77
N GLU A 459 -12.74 23.59 12.48
CA GLU A 459 -11.89 24.67 11.99
C GLU A 459 -11.36 24.34 10.58
N ALA A 460 -11.20 25.37 9.75
CA ALA A 460 -10.50 25.20 8.47
C ALA A 460 -9.03 24.87 8.77
N PRO A 461 -8.47 23.79 8.21
CA PRO A 461 -7.08 23.44 8.45
C PRO A 461 -6.14 24.43 7.75
N ASP A 462 -4.98 24.67 8.36
CA ASP A 462 -3.88 25.33 7.67
C ASP A 462 -3.26 24.35 6.66
N ARG A 463 -3.79 24.38 5.44
CA ARG A 463 -3.47 23.43 4.37
C ARG A 463 -1.98 23.33 4.11
N GLU A 464 -1.29 24.46 4.05
CA GLU A 464 0.14 24.51 3.75
C GLU A 464 0.98 23.79 4.82
N ARG A 465 0.50 23.77 6.07
CA ARG A 465 1.19 23.12 7.19
C ARG A 465 0.89 21.63 7.34
N MET A 466 -0.22 21.13 6.79
CA MET A 466 -0.59 19.70 6.86
C MET A 466 0.56 18.78 6.42
N LEU A 467 1.23 19.19 5.33
CA LEU A 467 2.49 18.63 4.88
C LEU A 467 3.28 19.78 4.27
N ASP A 468 4.18 20.43 5.00
CA ASP A 468 4.98 21.55 4.49
C ASP A 468 6.12 21.08 3.56
N GLU A 469 6.71 22.02 2.81
CA GLU A 469 7.81 21.70 1.89
C GLU A 469 9.04 21.19 2.66
N ASP A 470 9.30 21.73 3.85
CA ASP A 470 10.42 21.34 4.71
C ASP A 470 10.32 19.87 5.17
N ALA A 471 9.11 19.37 5.48
CA ALA A 471 8.87 17.97 5.83
C ALA A 471 9.17 17.03 4.66
N VAL A 472 8.83 17.42 3.43
CA VAL A 472 9.18 16.66 2.22
C VAL A 472 10.70 16.63 2.05
N LEU A 473 11.37 17.77 2.21
CA LEU A 473 12.83 17.89 2.12
C LEU A 473 13.53 17.14 3.25
N ALA A 474 12.95 17.07 4.46
CA ALA A 474 13.45 16.26 5.56
C ALA A 474 13.44 14.77 5.22
N GLY A 475 12.37 14.28 4.58
CA GLY A 475 12.32 12.90 4.06
C GLY A 475 13.43 12.64 3.02
N ILE A 476 13.68 13.58 2.10
CA ILE A 476 14.77 13.47 1.13
C ILE A 476 16.15 13.45 1.82
N ALA A 477 16.36 14.32 2.81
CA ALA A 477 17.60 14.34 3.59
C ALA A 477 17.82 13.03 4.36
N SER A 478 16.76 12.43 4.90
CA SER A 478 16.81 11.10 5.52
C SER A 478 17.24 10.03 4.52
N LEU A 479 16.68 10.01 3.31
CA LEU A 479 17.09 9.10 2.25
C LEU A 479 18.58 9.30 1.87
N GLU A 480 19.03 10.54 1.71
CA GLU A 480 20.43 10.86 1.40
C GLU A 480 21.38 10.41 2.50
N LEU A 481 21.00 10.60 3.77
CA LEU A 481 21.73 10.09 4.92
C LEU A 481 21.85 8.57 4.87
N THR A 482 20.76 7.84 4.61
CA THR A 482 20.79 6.38 4.46
C THR A 482 21.69 5.95 3.30
N GLN A 483 21.61 6.61 2.14
CA GLN A 483 22.48 6.32 1.00
C GLN A 483 23.96 6.56 1.33
N ARG A 484 24.29 7.63 2.05
CA ARG A 484 25.66 7.91 2.49
C ARG A 484 26.18 6.77 3.37
N ILE A 485 25.43 6.37 4.40
CA ILE A 485 25.83 5.29 5.30
C ILE A 485 26.03 3.99 4.52
N LEU A 486 25.15 3.66 3.57
CA LEU A 486 25.28 2.45 2.75
C LEU A 486 26.47 2.47 1.79
N ARG A 487 26.96 3.65 1.37
CA ARG A 487 28.20 3.77 0.60
C ARG A 487 29.43 3.58 1.48
N GLU A 488 29.39 4.09 2.70
CA GLU A 488 30.49 4.02 3.69
C GLU A 488 30.62 2.62 4.31
N THR A 489 29.50 1.95 4.57
CA THR A 489 29.45 0.61 5.17
C THR A 489 28.56 -0.31 4.34
N PRO A 490 29.05 -0.78 3.18
CA PRO A 490 28.25 -1.55 2.23
C PRO A 490 27.63 -2.82 2.83
N ASP A 491 28.33 -3.49 3.73
CA ASP A 491 27.94 -4.80 4.27
C ASP A 491 27.42 -4.71 5.72
N CYS A 492 26.95 -3.53 6.15
CA CYS A 492 26.37 -3.36 7.49
C CYS A 492 25.05 -4.13 7.64
N SER A 493 24.75 -4.55 8.88
CA SER A 493 23.43 -5.08 9.24
C SER A 493 22.39 -3.96 9.42
N MET A 494 21.11 -4.31 9.58
CA MET A 494 20.05 -3.32 9.81
C MET A 494 20.17 -2.64 11.15
N ARG A 495 20.65 -3.37 12.17
CA ARG A 495 20.96 -2.80 13.48
C ARG A 495 22.06 -1.73 13.38
N THR A 496 23.16 -2.04 12.70
CA THR A 496 24.25 -1.07 12.51
C THR A 496 23.80 0.12 11.66
N LEU A 497 23.00 -0.10 10.61
CA LEU A 497 22.45 0.97 9.78
C LEU A 497 21.55 1.92 10.60
N ALA A 498 20.63 1.37 11.41
CA ALA A 498 19.72 2.16 12.24
C ALA A 498 20.46 3.00 13.30
N GLN A 499 21.48 2.44 13.93
CA GLN A 499 22.34 3.16 14.89
C GLN A 499 23.11 4.30 14.22
N ARG A 500 23.75 4.03 13.07
CA ARG A 500 24.46 5.07 12.32
C ARG A 500 23.50 6.15 11.80
N TYR A 501 22.29 5.76 11.42
CA TYR A 501 21.26 6.68 10.98
C TYR A 501 20.86 7.64 12.11
N ILE A 502 20.55 7.15 13.32
CA ILE A 502 20.17 8.05 14.43
C ILE A 502 21.32 8.99 14.82
N THR A 503 22.57 8.50 14.86
CA THR A 503 23.74 9.36 15.11
C THR A 503 23.91 10.43 14.02
N GLY A 504 23.76 10.05 12.75
CA GLY A 504 23.83 10.98 11.64
C GLY A 504 22.70 12.01 11.64
N LEU A 505 21.50 11.60 12.06
CA LEU A 505 20.34 12.46 12.21
C LEU A 505 20.57 13.47 13.34
N GLN A 506 21.02 13.02 14.51
CA GLN A 506 21.35 13.87 15.65
C GLN A 506 22.38 14.94 15.30
N ALA A 507 23.38 14.59 14.50
CA ALA A 507 24.39 15.54 14.03
C ALA A 507 23.85 16.56 13.01
N ALA A 508 22.76 16.24 12.30
CA ALA A 508 22.16 17.10 11.29
C ALA A 508 21.09 18.05 11.86
N VAL A 509 20.49 17.73 13.01
CA VAL A 509 19.49 18.57 13.64
C VAL A 509 20.15 19.73 14.41
N PRO A 510 19.76 21.00 14.17
CA PRO A 510 20.33 22.14 14.88
C PRO A 510 20.15 22.04 16.40
N THR A 511 21.20 22.36 17.17
CA THR A 511 21.13 22.39 18.64
C THR A 511 20.04 23.33 19.14
N SER A 512 19.83 24.48 18.47
CA SER A 512 18.75 25.43 18.80
C SER A 512 17.36 24.79 18.72
N ASP A 513 17.12 23.91 17.74
CA ASP A 513 15.84 23.22 17.59
C ASP A 513 15.64 22.20 18.72
N VAL A 514 16.71 21.53 19.14
CA VAL A 514 16.71 20.60 20.28
C VAL A 514 16.47 21.34 21.60
N GLU A 515 17.15 22.46 21.83
CA GLU A 515 16.96 23.30 23.02
C GLU A 515 15.55 23.90 23.07
N ALA A 516 15.01 24.34 21.92
CA ALA A 516 13.63 24.79 21.83
C ALA A 516 12.66 23.66 22.21
N TYR A 517 12.87 22.45 21.69
CA TYR A 517 12.09 21.28 22.07
C TYR A 517 12.21 20.96 23.58
N GLN A 518 13.41 21.02 24.17
CA GLN A 518 13.61 20.77 25.60
C GLN A 518 12.85 21.77 26.48
N ARG A 519 12.95 23.07 26.19
CA ARG A 519 12.18 24.11 26.91
C ARG A 519 10.69 23.85 26.82
N MET A 520 10.22 23.39 25.66
CA MET A 520 8.82 23.00 25.48
C MET A 520 8.46 21.79 26.34
N ASP A 521 9.28 20.74 26.37
CA ASP A 521 9.05 19.53 27.16
C ASP A 521 8.99 19.82 28.68
N GLU A 522 9.91 20.66 29.17
CA GLU A 522 9.99 21.09 30.57
C GLU A 522 8.78 21.91 31.03
N THR A 523 8.33 22.85 30.20
CA THR A 523 7.19 23.73 30.51
C THR A 523 5.85 23.00 30.39
N HIS A 524 5.83 21.85 29.73
CA HIS A 524 4.62 21.12 29.40
C HIS A 524 4.66 19.70 29.99
N SER A 525 4.66 19.57 31.32
CA SER A 525 4.45 18.29 32.02
C SER A 525 3.30 17.49 31.39
N PHE A 526 3.59 16.27 30.91
CA PHE A 526 2.73 15.42 30.06
C PHE A 526 1.22 15.52 30.36
N ASN A 527 0.48 16.19 29.48
CA ASN A 527 -0.98 16.14 29.40
C ASN A 527 -1.35 16.47 27.95
N THR A 528 -1.80 15.47 27.20
CA THR A 528 -1.43 15.25 25.79
C THR A 528 -2.30 15.96 24.76
N MET A 529 -3.44 16.57 25.15
CA MET A 529 -4.43 17.04 24.16
C MET A 529 -4.50 18.56 23.95
N SER A 530 -4.31 19.38 24.98
CA SER A 530 -4.46 20.85 24.85
C SER A 530 -3.28 21.54 24.15
N LYS A 531 -2.19 20.80 23.88
CA LYS A 531 -0.86 21.37 23.61
C LYS A 531 -0.54 21.58 22.14
N GLN A 532 -1.10 20.79 21.23
CA GLN A 532 -0.69 20.79 19.83
C GLN A 532 -1.10 22.07 19.06
N LYS A 533 -2.21 22.74 19.44
CA LYS A 533 -2.63 24.02 18.84
C LYS A 533 -1.73 25.20 19.26
N LEU A 534 -1.22 25.19 20.49
CA LEU A 534 -0.23 26.18 20.96
C LEU A 534 1.17 25.89 20.40
N PHE A 535 1.52 24.60 20.27
CA PHE A 535 2.80 24.05 19.81
C PHE A 535 3.29 24.56 18.45
N MET A 536 2.42 24.61 17.43
CA MET A 536 2.82 25.08 16.09
C MET A 536 2.93 26.61 16.00
N ALA A 537 2.16 27.34 16.81
CA ALA A 537 2.16 28.80 16.80
C ALA A 537 3.30 29.43 17.65
N SER A 538 3.86 28.70 18.61
CA SER A 538 5.00 29.15 19.43
C SER A 538 6.34 28.82 18.81
N PHE A 539 6.50 27.64 18.21
CA PHE A 539 7.75 27.22 17.57
C PHE A 539 8.15 28.17 16.44
N ASP A 540 7.21 28.55 15.57
CA ASP A 540 7.48 29.52 14.49
C ASP A 540 7.83 30.92 15.02
N ARG A 541 7.23 31.32 16.17
CA ARG A 541 7.49 32.62 16.78
C ARG A 541 8.87 32.70 17.43
N GLU A 542 9.34 31.63 18.07
CA GLU A 542 10.70 31.58 18.62
C GLU A 542 11.76 31.52 17.51
N VAL A 543 11.55 30.70 16.48
CA VAL A 543 12.47 30.61 15.33
C VAL A 543 12.52 31.92 14.54
N ALA A 544 11.37 32.57 14.32
CA ALA A 544 11.33 33.89 13.68
C ALA A 544 11.90 35.01 14.57
N GLY A 545 11.71 34.92 15.88
CA GLY A 545 12.24 35.88 16.86
C GLY A 545 13.76 35.85 16.99
N GLU A 546 14.38 34.67 16.85
CA GLU A 546 15.84 34.54 16.86
C GLU A 546 16.49 35.01 15.55
N MET A 547 15.80 34.94 14.41
CA MET A 547 16.28 35.50 13.14
C MET A 547 16.11 37.02 13.03
N ALA A 548 15.19 37.61 13.79
CA ALA A 548 14.91 39.05 13.76
C ALA A 548 15.82 39.90 14.68
N ASN A 549 16.79 39.30 15.39
CA ASN A 549 17.63 40.04 16.32
C ASN A 549 19.05 40.32 15.76
N PRO A 550 19.29 41.49 15.12
CA PRO A 550 20.62 41.85 14.59
C PRO A 550 21.69 42.06 15.67
N ALA A 551 21.33 42.09 16.96
CA ALA A 551 22.25 42.36 18.07
C ALA A 551 23.20 41.20 18.42
N ARG A 552 23.04 40.00 17.84
CA ARG A 552 23.93 38.85 18.11
C ARG A 552 25.12 38.71 17.13
N ARG A 553 25.36 39.67 16.23
CA ARG A 553 26.55 39.66 15.32
C ARG A 553 27.80 40.34 15.89
N SER A 554 27.78 40.94 17.08
CA SER A 554 28.92 41.73 17.58
C SER A 554 29.74 41.11 18.72
N VAL A 555 29.50 39.85 19.14
CA VAL A 555 30.22 39.24 20.28
C VAL A 555 31.06 38.02 19.86
N ALA A 556 31.62 38.05 18.66
CA ALA A 556 32.61 37.07 18.18
C ALA A 556 33.84 37.74 17.54
N ARG A 557 34.24 38.90 18.08
CA ARG A 557 35.55 39.52 17.85
C ARG A 557 36.08 40.15 19.15
N SER A 558 36.19 39.33 20.19
CA SER A 558 37.12 39.51 21.32
C SER A 558 36.88 38.38 22.33
N ALA A 559 37.41 37.21 22.00
CA ALA A 559 37.79 36.15 22.94
C ALA A 559 38.94 35.38 22.28
#